data_AF-A0A8R7QTX9-F1
#
_entry.id   AF-A0A8R7QTX9-F1
#
_cell.length_a   1.000
_cell.length_b   1.000
_cell.length_c   1.000
_cell.angle_alpha   90.00
_cell.angle_beta   90.00
_cell.angle_gamma   90.00
#
_symmetry.space_group_name_H-M   'P 1'
#
loop_
_entity.id
_entity.type
_entity.pdbx_description
1 polymer ?
#
loop_
_entity_poly.entity_id
_entity_poly.type
_entity_poly.pdbx_seq_one_letter_code
_entity_poly.pdbx_strand_id
1 'polypeptide(L)'
;MKIGTVNYVCRNIALSWILNMQDKDGNTALHLAVRKGSLRMFCFLIRNRQVQLNLINEEGKTPRDIVDYSLPEGIYKDRENDVQILKVLKCLGAERGIFHQGFLNEYDIDRAR
;
A
#
# COMPACT_ATOMS: atom_id res chain seq x y z
N MET A 1 -9.29 -16.32 5.17
CA MET A 1 -10.44 -15.90 4.34
C MET A 1 -10.42 -16.64 3.02
N LYS A 2 -11.56 -17.12 2.53
CA LYS A 2 -11.68 -17.78 1.21
C LYS A 2 -11.66 -16.74 0.08
N ILE A 3 -10.97 -17.03 -1.01
CA ILE A 3 -10.76 -16.11 -2.17
C ILE A 3 -12.08 -15.61 -2.78
N GLY A 4 -13.13 -16.45 -2.79
CA GLY A 4 -14.44 -16.07 -3.33
C GLY A 4 -15.10 -14.90 -2.58
N THR A 5 -14.94 -14.87 -1.25
CA THR A 5 -15.49 -13.79 -0.42
C THR A 5 -14.81 -12.46 -0.70
N VAL A 6 -13.48 -12.45 -0.87
CA VAL A 6 -12.70 -11.25 -1.20
C VAL A 6 -13.13 -10.69 -2.55
N ASN A 7 -13.28 -11.52 -3.57
CA ASN A 7 -13.68 -11.08 -4.91
C ASN A 7 -15.09 -10.46 -4.91
N TYR A 8 -16.03 -11.03 -4.15
CA TYR A 8 -17.38 -10.49 -4.03
C TYR A 8 -17.39 -9.09 -3.40
N VAL A 9 -16.69 -8.93 -2.26
CA VAL A 9 -16.61 -7.63 -1.56
C VAL A 9 -15.92 -6.59 -2.44
N CYS A 10 -14.81 -6.93 -3.11
CA CYS A 10 -14.11 -6.00 -3.99
C CYS A 10 -14.95 -5.55 -5.19
N ARG A 11 -15.95 -6.32 -5.64
CA ARG A 11 -16.82 -5.95 -6.76
C ARG A 11 -18.09 -5.20 -6.33
N ASN A 12 -18.42 -5.21 -5.05
CA ASN A 12 -19.64 -4.59 -4.56
C ASN A 12 -19.36 -3.18 -4.02
N ILE A 13 -19.81 -2.17 -4.76
CA ILE A 13 -19.66 -0.74 -4.43
C ILE A 13 -20.29 -0.41 -3.07
N ALA A 14 -21.39 -1.09 -2.69
CA ALA A 14 -22.05 -0.89 -1.40
C ALA A 14 -21.24 -1.41 -0.20
N LEU A 15 -20.21 -2.23 -0.44
CA LEU A 15 -19.30 -2.75 0.59
C LEU A 15 -17.93 -2.07 0.57
N SER A 16 -17.76 -1.02 -0.25
CA SER A 16 -16.49 -0.31 -0.39
C SER A 16 -16.00 0.35 0.90
N TRP A 17 -16.91 0.74 1.79
CA TRP A 17 -16.57 1.28 3.11
C TRP A 17 -15.73 0.29 3.93
N ILE A 18 -15.94 -1.02 3.76
CA ILE A 18 -15.13 -2.08 4.43
C ILE A 18 -13.69 -2.07 3.91
N LEU A 19 -13.48 -1.76 2.62
CA LEU A 19 -12.15 -1.77 2.02
C LEU A 19 -11.23 -0.66 2.56
N ASN A 20 -11.83 0.42 3.05
CA ASN A 20 -11.14 1.58 3.63
C ASN A 20 -11.20 1.59 5.17
N MET A 21 -11.85 0.60 5.79
CA MET A 21 -11.86 0.46 7.24
C MET A 21 -10.43 0.26 7.74
N GLN A 22 -10.07 1.02 8.76
CA GLN A 22 -8.80 0.89 9.44
C GLN A 22 -8.93 -0.10 10.59
N ASP A 23 -7.94 -0.97 10.75
CA ASP A 23 -7.80 -1.77 11.96
C ASP A 23 -7.34 -0.89 13.14
N LYS A 24 -7.08 -1.54 14.28
CA LYS A 24 -6.65 -0.89 15.51
C LYS A 24 -5.31 -0.13 15.42
N ASP A 25 -4.52 -0.37 14.36
CA ASP A 25 -3.23 0.26 14.13
C ASP A 25 -3.33 1.28 12.97
N GLY A 26 -4.55 1.62 12.54
CA GLY A 26 -4.80 2.52 11.42
C GLY A 26 -4.61 1.86 10.04
N ASN A 27 -4.34 0.55 9.95
CA ASN A 27 -4.05 -0.09 8.68
C ASN A 27 -5.35 -0.47 7.95
N THR A 28 -5.46 -0.06 6.70
CA THR A 28 -6.51 -0.55 5.80
C THR A 28 -6.15 -1.92 5.20
N ALA A 29 -7.10 -2.57 4.54
CA ALA A 29 -6.84 -3.80 3.78
C ALA A 29 -5.68 -3.65 2.77
N LEU A 30 -5.51 -2.45 2.19
CA LEU A 30 -4.44 -2.15 1.25
C LEU A 30 -3.07 -2.09 1.94
N HIS A 31 -2.97 -1.47 3.11
CA HIS A 31 -1.74 -1.49 3.93
C HIS A 31 -1.29 -2.93 4.21
N LEU A 32 -2.22 -3.77 4.64
CA LEU A 32 -1.95 -5.18 4.96
C LEU A 32 -1.51 -5.99 3.74
N ALA A 33 -2.11 -5.75 2.57
CA ALA A 33 -1.73 -6.43 1.32
C ALA A 33 -0.31 -6.06 0.88
N VAL A 34 0.06 -4.77 0.99
CA VAL A 34 1.41 -4.29 0.66
C VAL A 34 2.43 -4.84 1.64
N ARG A 35 2.16 -4.78 2.96
CA ARG A 35 3.06 -5.30 4.00
C ARG A 35 3.40 -6.78 3.83
N LYS A 36 2.47 -7.55 3.25
CA LYS A 36 2.64 -8.99 3.00
C LYS A 36 3.26 -9.30 1.64
N GLY A 37 3.56 -8.31 0.81
CA GLY A 37 4.02 -8.51 -0.57
C GLY A 37 3.00 -9.29 -1.43
N SER A 38 1.72 -9.22 -1.07
CA SER A 38 0.69 -10.03 -1.68
C SER A 38 0.13 -9.35 -2.93
N LEU A 39 0.83 -9.53 -4.06
CA LEU A 39 0.42 -8.95 -5.35
C LEU A 39 -1.02 -9.33 -5.71
N ARG A 40 -1.42 -10.57 -5.44
CA ARG A 40 -2.79 -11.04 -5.71
C ARG A 40 -3.85 -10.25 -4.94
N MET A 41 -3.66 -10.06 -3.63
CA MET A 41 -4.61 -9.33 -2.80
C MET A 41 -4.62 -7.84 -3.15
N PHE A 42 -3.42 -7.28 -3.37
CA PHE A 42 -3.25 -5.93 -3.87
C PHE A 42 -4.08 -5.70 -5.16
N CYS A 43 -3.89 -6.54 -6.17
CA CYS A 43 -4.63 -6.48 -7.44
C CYS A 43 -6.15 -6.61 -7.26
N PHE A 44 -6.65 -7.40 -6.30
CA PHE A 44 -8.08 -7.47 -6.05
C PHE A 44 -8.64 -6.17 -5.44
N LEU A 45 -7.89 -5.54 -4.55
CA LEU A 45 -8.30 -4.30 -3.87
C LEU A 45 -8.32 -3.13 -4.84
N ILE A 46 -7.22 -2.88 -5.57
CA ILE A 46 -7.10 -1.70 -6.46
C ILE A 46 -8.06 -1.71 -7.66
N ARG A 47 -8.69 -2.84 -7.95
CA ARG A 47 -9.73 -2.92 -9.00
C ARG A 47 -11.01 -2.19 -8.60
N ASN A 48 -11.22 -1.96 -7.31
CA ASN A 48 -12.33 -1.15 -6.82
C ASN A 48 -11.88 0.31 -6.70
N ARG A 49 -12.48 1.19 -7.50
CA ARG A 49 -12.15 2.62 -7.55
C ARG A 49 -12.44 3.38 -6.26
N GLN A 50 -13.17 2.78 -5.32
CA GLN A 50 -13.46 3.39 -4.03
C GLN A 50 -12.39 3.10 -2.98
N VAL A 51 -11.39 2.26 -3.28
CA VAL A 51 -10.24 2.04 -2.40
C VAL A 51 -9.39 3.30 -2.34
N GLN A 52 -9.20 3.82 -1.13
CA GLN A 52 -8.37 4.98 -0.88
C GLN A 52 -6.91 4.56 -0.78
N LEU A 53 -6.10 5.08 -1.72
CA LEU A 53 -4.69 4.73 -1.84
C LEU A 53 -3.78 5.47 -0.85
N ASN A 54 -4.27 6.56 -0.26
CA ASN A 54 -3.47 7.51 0.51
C ASN A 54 -3.94 7.67 1.97
N LEU A 55 -4.81 6.77 2.46
CA LEU A 55 -5.12 6.76 3.90
C LEU A 55 -3.84 6.47 4.67
N ILE A 56 -3.59 7.23 5.73
CA ILE A 56 -2.43 7.04 6.61
C ILE A 56 -2.82 6.18 7.81
N ASN A 57 -1.93 5.28 8.22
CA ASN A 57 -2.08 4.55 9.47
C ASN A 57 -1.64 5.40 10.69
N GLU A 58 -1.66 4.82 11.89
CA GLU A 58 -1.26 5.54 13.11
C GLU A 58 0.24 5.93 13.13
N GLU A 59 1.06 5.32 12.27
CA GLU A 59 2.46 5.71 12.06
C GLU A 59 2.61 6.85 11.03
N GLY A 60 1.52 7.39 10.49
CA GLY A 60 1.54 8.42 9.44
C GLY A 60 1.91 7.88 8.05
N LYS A 61 1.93 6.55 7.86
CA LYS A 61 2.35 5.88 6.63
C LYS A 61 1.17 5.57 5.73
N THR A 62 1.30 5.84 4.44
CA THR A 62 0.37 5.33 3.42
C THR A 62 0.74 3.88 3.04
N PRO A 63 -0.11 3.15 2.29
CA PRO A 63 0.26 1.85 1.74
C PRO A 63 1.53 1.92 0.87
N ARG A 64 1.80 3.05 0.21
CA ARG A 64 3.04 3.25 -0.54
C ARG A 64 4.26 3.32 0.38
N ASP A 65 4.11 3.90 1.57
CA ASP A 65 5.16 3.96 2.58
C ASP A 65 5.38 2.64 3.34
N ILE A 66 4.49 1.67 3.15
CA ILE A 66 4.65 0.33 3.73
C ILE A 66 5.56 -0.56 2.87
N VAL A 67 5.68 -0.28 1.56
CA VAL A 67 6.64 -1.01 0.73
C VAL A 67 8.02 -0.82 1.35
N ASP A 68 8.66 -1.93 1.69
CA ASP A 68 9.67 -2.02 2.74
C ASP A 68 10.78 -0.95 2.66
N TYR A 69 10.87 -0.13 3.73
CA TYR A 69 11.93 0.86 3.97
C TYR A 69 13.16 0.23 4.65
N SER A 70 13.15 -1.07 4.96
CA SER A 70 14.14 -1.69 5.87
C SER A 70 15.24 -2.52 5.21
N LEU A 71 15.36 -2.56 3.87
CA LEU A 71 16.37 -3.42 3.24
C LEU A 71 17.53 -2.66 2.58
N PRO A 72 18.79 -2.94 2.98
CA PRO A 72 19.97 -2.53 2.24
C PRO A 72 19.95 -3.10 0.81
N GLU A 73 20.56 -2.36 -0.11
CA GLU A 73 20.78 -2.82 -1.47
C GLU A 73 21.52 -4.18 -1.49
N GLY A 74 21.00 -5.17 -2.24
CA GLY A 74 21.75 -6.38 -2.58
C GLY A 74 21.19 -7.74 -2.13
N ILE A 75 20.09 -7.81 -1.36
CA ILE A 75 19.49 -9.10 -0.90
C ILE A 75 18.27 -9.52 -1.77
N TYR A 76 18.10 -8.93 -2.96
CA TYR A 76 16.88 -9.06 -3.77
C TYR A 76 16.86 -10.25 -4.74
N LYS A 77 16.68 -11.48 -4.24
CA LYS A 77 16.29 -12.60 -5.12
C LYS A 77 14.79 -12.95 -5.10
N ASP A 78 14.05 -12.58 -4.05
CA ASP A 78 12.69 -13.11 -3.83
C ASP A 78 11.55 -12.05 -3.76
N ARG A 79 11.78 -10.80 -4.19
CA ARG A 79 10.86 -9.65 -3.97
C ARG A 79 10.22 -9.05 -5.23
N GLU A 80 10.03 -9.85 -6.28
CA GLU A 80 9.41 -9.39 -7.54
C GLU A 80 8.03 -8.72 -7.33
N ASN A 81 7.23 -9.23 -6.39
CA ASN A 81 5.91 -8.69 -6.09
C ASN A 81 5.96 -7.28 -5.49
N ASP A 82 6.94 -6.96 -4.63
CA ASP A 82 7.03 -5.65 -3.97
C ASP A 82 7.38 -4.57 -4.99
N VAL A 83 8.28 -4.89 -5.92
CA VAL A 83 8.63 -4.02 -7.06
C VAL A 83 7.40 -3.75 -7.92
N GLN A 84 6.62 -4.79 -8.23
CA GLN A 84 5.39 -4.65 -9.02
C GLN A 84 4.33 -3.82 -8.29
N ILE A 85 4.09 -4.09 -7.01
CA ILE A 85 3.14 -3.35 -6.16
C ILE A 85 3.53 -1.87 -6.13
N LEU A 86 4.81 -1.55 -5.89
CA LEU A 86 5.29 -0.17 -5.86
C LEU A 86 5.12 0.54 -7.20
N LYS A 87 5.46 -0.13 -8.31
CA LYS A 87 5.26 0.41 -9.66
C LYS A 87 3.79 0.75 -9.89
N VAL A 88 2.88 -0.15 -9.54
CA VAL A 88 1.44 0.08 -9.73
C VAL A 88 0.93 1.22 -8.85
N LEU A 89 1.30 1.27 -7.57
CA LEU A 89 0.94 2.38 -6.68
C LEU A 89 1.41 3.74 -7.24
N LYS A 90 2.65 3.81 -7.74
CA LYS A 90 3.16 5.02 -8.41
C LYS A 90 2.33 5.39 -9.65
N CYS A 91 2.03 4.43 -10.53
CA CYS A 91 1.22 4.68 -11.73
C CYS A 91 -0.20 5.13 -11.41
N LEU A 92 -0.76 4.70 -10.28
CA LEU A 92 -2.09 5.12 -9.81
C LEU A 92 -2.07 6.48 -9.09
N GLY A 93 -0.93 7.15 -8.99
CA GLY A 93 -0.80 8.42 -8.30
C GLY A 93 -0.88 8.32 -6.78
N ALA A 94 -0.60 7.14 -6.20
CA ALA A 94 -0.54 7.01 -4.75
C ALA A 94 0.62 7.85 -4.18
N GLU A 95 0.34 8.65 -3.17
CA GLU A 95 1.28 9.58 -2.56
C GLU A 95 1.97 8.96 -1.36
N ARG A 96 3.13 9.50 -1.01
CA ARG A 96 3.77 9.21 0.28
C ARG A 96 3.06 10.03 1.36
N GLY A 97 2.92 9.46 2.54
CA GLY A 97 2.40 10.13 3.73
C GLY A 97 3.39 11.11 4.32
N ILE A 98 2.95 11.80 5.37
CA ILE A 98 3.77 12.76 6.12
C ILE A 98 4.65 11.96 7.07
N PHE A 99 5.83 11.54 6.59
CA PHE A 99 6.75 10.73 7.39
C PHE A 99 7.41 11.58 8.49
N HIS A 100 6.96 11.44 9.73
CA HIS A 100 7.62 11.98 10.91
C HIS A 100 8.65 11.00 11.46
N GLN A 101 9.81 10.85 10.79
CA GLN A 101 11.00 10.30 11.44
C GLN A 101 12.28 10.63 10.66
N GLY A 102 12.93 11.73 11.06
CA GLY A 102 14.36 11.81 11.39
C GLY A 102 15.46 11.43 10.38
N PHE A 103 15.18 10.85 9.23
CA PHE A 103 16.18 10.51 8.22
C PHE A 103 15.58 10.74 6.84
N LEU A 104 15.79 11.94 6.31
CA LEU A 104 15.69 12.19 4.87
C LEU A 104 16.74 11.31 4.20
N ASN A 105 16.32 10.21 3.59
CA ASN A 105 17.17 9.52 2.63
C ASN A 105 17.40 10.46 1.45
N GLU A 106 18.63 10.48 0.93
CA GLU A 106 19.17 11.42 -0.06
C GLU A 106 18.38 11.51 -1.39
N TYR A 107 17.33 10.72 -1.56
CA TYR A 107 16.43 10.72 -2.71
C TYR A 107 15.27 11.72 -2.63
N ASP A 108 15.04 12.39 -1.49
CA ASP A 108 13.97 13.40 -1.37
C ASP A 108 14.44 14.85 -1.68
N ILE A 109 15.71 15.05 -2.06
CA ILE A 109 16.26 16.38 -2.40
C ILE A 109 15.89 16.81 -3.84
N ASP A 110 15.51 15.88 -4.72
CA ASP A 110 15.22 16.17 -6.13
C ASP A 110 13.81 16.72 -6.41
N ARG A 111 13.01 17.03 -5.37
CA ARG A 111 11.64 17.54 -5.56
C ARG A 111 11.37 18.94 -5.02
N ALA A 112 12.42 19.72 -4.77
CA ALA A 112 12.33 21.13 -4.38
C ALA A 112 12.90 22.11 -5.43
N ARG A 113 12.64 21.88 -6.72
CA ARG A 113 12.84 22.89 -7.78
C ARG A 113 11.64 22.95 -8.72
#